data_AF-A0A9Q1DGD3-F1
#
_entry.id   AF-A0A9Q1DGD3-F1
#
_cell.length_a   1.000
_cell.length_b   1.000
_cell.length_c   1.000
_cell.angle_alpha   90.00
_cell.angle_beta   90.00
_cell.angle_gamma   90.00
#
_symmetry.space_group_name_H-M   'P 1'
#
loop_
_entity.id
_entity.type
_entity.pdbx_description
1 polymer ?
#
loop_
_entity_poly.entity_id
_entity_poly.type
_entity_poly.pdbx_seq_one_letter_code
_entity_poly.pdbx_strand_id
1 'polypeptide(L)'
;MGGRKGSWIQERPLPPRPHPHPLPLAPPLLIPTSGPGEEEELGNEYAGIGLTTAPPPFNGGDCVGYVKLQGKPDPSITAPTENGPPPTELPTAEQRASPSPPLPLSLSLEDSELLSFYSSQSLSHLSCLADSIHALFSSVEGNQPPRAFVSRGKSLIVTAHKLVFIGDTLSRLLTSPDLRGKVTTAGGRLCQALKAVVVATKGAAQNYPSVPATQEMVDRVAELSQHAAGFSGLLQRLAEIS
;
A
#
# COMPACT_ATOMS: atom_id res chain seq x y z
N MET A 1 10.86 -29.40 46.94
CA MET A 1 11.04 -30.35 45.82
C MET A 1 9.65 -30.75 45.36
N GLY A 2 9.15 -30.59 44.15
CA GLY A 2 9.70 -30.34 42.82
C GLY A 2 8.69 -30.96 41.85
N GLY A 3 8.33 -30.28 40.78
CA GLY A 3 7.35 -30.82 39.82
C GLY A 3 7.01 -29.82 38.71
N ARG A 4 8.03 -29.41 37.96
CA ARG A 4 7.90 -28.52 36.80
C ARG A 4 7.04 -29.22 35.73
N LYS A 5 5.93 -28.60 35.32
CA LYS A 5 5.14 -29.05 34.17
C LYS A 5 6.00 -28.91 32.91
N GLY A 6 6.37 -30.04 32.32
CA GLY A 6 7.15 -30.15 31.10
C GLY A 6 6.38 -29.67 29.87
N SER A 7 7.14 -29.04 28.98
CA SER A 7 6.75 -28.44 27.71
C SER A 7 6.21 -29.47 26.72
N TRP A 8 4.95 -29.32 26.30
CA TRP A 8 4.29 -30.14 25.26
C TRP A 8 4.79 -29.84 23.82
N ILE A 9 5.81 -28.99 23.66
CA ILE A 9 6.26 -28.47 22.36
C ILE A 9 7.44 -29.27 21.79
N GLN A 10 8.07 -30.14 22.59
CA GLN A 10 9.20 -30.97 22.13
C GLN A 10 8.78 -32.28 21.43
N GLU A 11 7.54 -32.74 21.59
CA GLU A 11 7.06 -34.01 21.03
C GLU A 11 6.42 -33.85 19.64
N ARG A 12 6.86 -32.86 18.85
CA ARG A 12 6.43 -32.73 17.45
C ARG A 12 7.47 -33.44 16.56
N PRO A 13 7.10 -34.50 15.83
CA PRO A 13 8.02 -35.19 14.94
C PRO A 13 8.65 -34.23 13.93
N LEU A 14 9.96 -34.35 13.72
CA LEU A 14 10.67 -33.59 12.70
C LEU A 14 10.10 -33.91 11.31
N PRO A 15 10.01 -32.93 10.39
CA PRO A 15 9.63 -33.22 9.02
C PRO A 15 10.63 -34.20 8.38
N PRO A 16 10.16 -35.13 7.51
CA PRO A 16 11.04 -36.06 6.83
C PRO A 16 12.07 -35.30 5.98
N ARG A 17 13.29 -35.84 5.90
CA ARG A 17 14.34 -35.28 5.04
C ARG A 17 13.89 -35.33 3.57
N PRO A 18 14.13 -34.28 2.76
CA PRO A 18 13.80 -34.32 1.34
C PRO A 18 14.61 -35.43 0.66
N HIS A 19 13.91 -36.24 -0.13
CA HIS A 19 14.52 -37.28 -0.96
C HIS A 19 15.33 -36.61 -2.08
N PRO A 20 16.51 -37.13 -2.48
CA PRO A 20 17.22 -36.64 -3.64
C PRO A 20 16.33 -36.83 -4.87
N HIS A 21 15.93 -35.73 -5.51
CA HIS A 21 15.29 -35.81 -6.82
C HIS A 21 16.32 -36.34 -7.83
N PRO A 22 15.99 -37.37 -8.63
CA PRO A 22 16.85 -37.77 -9.73
C PRO A 22 17.03 -36.58 -10.67
N LEU A 23 18.28 -36.26 -11.01
CA LEU A 23 18.58 -35.27 -12.05
C LEU A 23 17.91 -35.71 -13.36
N PRO A 24 17.35 -34.78 -14.15
CA PRO A 24 16.79 -35.12 -15.46
C PRO A 24 17.87 -35.75 -16.34
N LEU A 25 17.60 -36.95 -16.84
CA LEU A 25 18.39 -37.57 -17.90
C LEU A 25 18.42 -36.61 -19.10
N ALA A 26 19.62 -36.32 -19.60
CA ALA A 26 19.81 -35.55 -20.81
C ALA A 26 19.08 -36.24 -21.99
N PRO A 27 18.42 -35.49 -22.89
CA PRO A 27 17.78 -36.07 -24.05
C PRO A 27 18.84 -36.67 -25.00
N PRO A 28 18.55 -37.78 -25.69
CA PRO A 28 19.47 -38.34 -26.66
C PRO A 28 19.63 -37.39 -27.86
N LEU A 29 20.88 -37.23 -28.29
CA LEU A 29 21.25 -36.56 -29.53
C LEU A 29 20.62 -37.29 -30.73
N LEU A 30 19.68 -36.64 -31.41
CA LEU A 30 19.17 -37.09 -32.69
C LEU A 30 20.15 -36.67 -33.80
N ILE A 31 20.63 -37.67 -34.52
CA ILE A 31 21.47 -37.56 -35.72
C ILE A 31 20.61 -36.91 -36.84
N PRO A 32 21.13 -35.95 -37.62
CA PRO A 32 20.38 -35.36 -38.71
C PRO A 32 20.38 -36.32 -39.91
N THR A 33 19.18 -36.77 -40.32
CA THR A 33 18.97 -37.37 -41.64
C THR A 33 18.32 -36.34 -42.54
N SER A 34 18.98 -36.09 -43.67
CA SER A 34 18.58 -35.17 -44.74
C SER A 34 17.58 -35.83 -45.67
N GLY A 35 16.46 -35.17 -45.99
CA GLY A 35 15.60 -35.51 -47.13
C GLY A 35 14.35 -34.62 -47.22
N PRO A 36 13.94 -34.12 -48.42
CA PRO A 36 13.07 -32.94 -48.56
C PRO A 36 11.65 -33.23 -49.09
N GLY A 37 10.77 -32.22 -49.01
CA GLY A 37 9.47 -32.12 -49.68
C GLY A 37 8.31 -32.77 -48.90
N GLU A 38 7.05 -32.34 -48.93
CA GLU A 38 6.29 -31.36 -49.73
C GLU A 38 5.02 -30.99 -48.90
N GLU A 39 4.46 -29.80 -49.16
CA GLU A 39 3.08 -29.26 -49.01
C GLU A 39 1.89 -29.94 -48.25
N GLU A 40 0.82 -29.13 -48.05
CA GLU A 40 -0.54 -29.44 -47.52
C GLU A 40 -0.73 -29.61 -45.99
N GLU A 41 -1.81 -29.22 -45.31
CA GLU A 41 -3.05 -28.51 -45.63
C GLU A 41 -3.70 -28.07 -44.30
N LEU A 42 -4.48 -26.99 -44.38
CA LEU A 42 -5.39 -26.40 -43.41
C LEU A 42 -6.21 -27.43 -42.59
N GLY A 43 -6.12 -27.39 -41.25
CA GLY A 43 -6.87 -28.26 -40.35
C GLY A 43 -7.33 -27.54 -39.07
N ASN A 44 -8.27 -26.62 -39.20
CA ASN A 44 -8.81 -25.84 -38.08
C ASN A 44 -9.94 -26.60 -37.37
N GLU A 45 -9.63 -27.57 -36.51
CA GLU A 45 -10.61 -28.34 -35.73
C GLU A 45 -10.89 -27.71 -34.35
N TYR A 46 -11.56 -26.55 -34.32
CA TYR A 46 -12.32 -26.12 -33.13
C TYR A 46 -13.40 -25.07 -33.46
N ALA A 47 -14.27 -25.40 -34.41
CA ALA A 47 -15.52 -24.68 -34.62
C ALA A 47 -16.62 -25.38 -33.80
N GLY A 48 -16.90 -24.92 -32.57
CA GLY A 48 -17.97 -25.56 -31.80
C GLY A 48 -18.13 -25.11 -30.35
N ILE A 49 -18.43 -23.83 -30.11
CA ILE A 49 -19.33 -23.48 -28.99
C ILE A 49 -20.33 -22.42 -29.45
N GLY A 50 -21.60 -22.80 -29.45
CA GLY A 50 -22.72 -21.99 -29.87
C GLY A 50 -22.94 -20.77 -28.98
N LEU A 51 -23.30 -19.67 -29.62
CA LEU A 51 -23.85 -18.47 -29.01
C LEU A 51 -25.13 -18.84 -28.23
N THR A 52 -25.19 -18.52 -26.94
CA THR A 52 -26.47 -18.42 -26.22
C THR A 52 -26.69 -16.98 -25.75
N THR A 53 -27.95 -16.61 -25.86
CA THR A 53 -28.51 -15.26 -25.99
C THR A 53 -28.61 -14.49 -24.68
N ALA A 54 -28.61 -13.16 -24.84
CA ALA A 54 -28.78 -12.08 -23.87
C ALA A 54 -29.71 -12.34 -22.65
N PRO A 55 -29.42 -11.74 -21.48
CA PRO A 55 -30.36 -11.64 -20.37
C PRO A 55 -31.43 -10.53 -20.62
N PRO A 56 -32.65 -10.69 -20.10
CA PRO A 56 -33.73 -9.71 -20.27
C PRO A 56 -33.50 -8.44 -19.42
N PRO A 57 -34.05 -7.28 -19.83
CA PRO A 57 -33.96 -6.04 -19.09
C PRO A 57 -35.18 -5.77 -18.19
N PHE A 58 -34.91 -5.07 -17.07
CA PHE A 58 -35.76 -4.25 -16.18
C PHE A 58 -37.10 -4.76 -15.58
N ASN A 59 -37.16 -4.72 -14.24
CA ASN A 59 -38.22 -4.08 -13.44
C ASN A 59 -37.63 -3.92 -12.01
N GLY A 60 -37.57 -2.78 -11.31
CA GLY A 60 -38.59 -1.76 -11.10
C GLY A 60 -38.95 -1.80 -9.61
N GLY A 61 -38.67 -0.74 -8.84
CA GLY A 61 -39.28 -0.54 -7.51
C GLY A 61 -38.31 -0.33 -6.34
N ASP A 62 -38.07 0.94 -6.04
CA ASP A 62 -38.06 1.59 -4.72
C ASP A 62 -37.46 0.86 -3.51
N CYS A 63 -36.42 1.48 -2.94
CA CYS A 63 -36.37 1.79 -1.50
C CYS A 63 -35.29 2.87 -1.26
N VAL A 64 -35.72 4.13 -1.34
CA VAL A 64 -34.99 5.28 -0.82
C VAL A 64 -35.08 5.26 0.71
N GLY A 65 -34.11 4.64 1.36
CA GLY A 65 -33.97 4.61 2.82
C GLY A 65 -32.98 5.64 3.34
N TYR A 66 -33.27 6.94 3.20
CA TYR A 66 -32.52 7.98 3.92
C TYR A 66 -32.97 7.99 5.38
N VAL A 67 -32.19 7.38 6.28
CA VAL A 67 -32.30 7.68 7.71
C VAL A 67 -31.49 8.94 7.99
N LYS A 68 -32.21 10.06 8.03
CA LYS A 68 -31.74 11.37 8.44
C LYS A 68 -31.46 11.36 9.95
N LEU A 69 -30.20 11.13 10.35
CA LEU A 69 -29.76 11.43 11.72
C LEU A 69 -29.56 12.94 11.83
N GLN A 70 -30.69 13.62 12.08
CA GLN A 70 -30.74 15.05 12.36
C GLN A 70 -30.10 15.31 13.73
N GLY A 71 -28.97 16.03 13.71
CA GLY A 71 -28.31 16.51 14.91
C GLY A 71 -29.20 17.47 15.68
N LYS A 72 -29.18 17.34 17.00
CA LYS A 72 -29.59 18.39 17.93
C LYS A 72 -28.34 19.04 18.54
N PRO A 73 -27.99 20.26 18.12
CA PRO A 73 -27.29 21.21 18.96
C PRO A 73 -28.34 22.07 19.71
N ASP A 74 -28.34 22.01 21.04
CA ASP A 74 -28.96 23.04 21.87
C ASP A 74 -27.85 24.00 22.33
N PRO A 75 -27.78 25.24 21.81
CA PRO A 75 -26.96 26.30 22.35
C PRO A 75 -27.77 27.14 23.33
N SER A 76 -27.39 27.14 24.60
CA SER A 76 -27.86 28.13 25.57
C SER A 76 -26.71 29.07 25.93
N ILE A 77 -26.60 30.17 25.18
CA ILE A 77 -25.94 31.41 25.62
C ILE A 77 -26.93 32.53 25.36
N THR A 78 -27.40 33.19 26.43
CA THR A 78 -27.70 34.63 26.50
C THR A 78 -28.26 34.97 27.88
N ALA A 79 -27.54 35.78 28.65
CA ALA A 79 -28.08 37.01 29.25
C ALA A 79 -26.91 37.90 29.76
N PRO A 80 -26.92 39.21 29.46
CA PRO A 80 -25.95 40.21 29.94
C PRO A 80 -26.49 41.05 31.12
N THR A 81 -25.74 42.12 31.49
CA THR A 81 -26.15 43.31 32.30
C THR A 81 -25.87 43.11 33.81
N GLU A 82 -25.26 44.00 34.63
CA GLU A 82 -24.80 45.39 34.53
C GLU A 82 -24.19 45.86 35.89
N ASN A 83 -23.10 46.66 35.81
CA ASN A 83 -22.56 47.72 36.68
C ASN A 83 -22.55 47.69 38.24
N GLY A 84 -21.36 48.01 38.81
CA GLY A 84 -21.20 48.75 40.09
C GLY A 84 -19.93 48.44 40.96
N PRO A 85 -18.98 49.38 41.21
CA PRO A 85 -17.75 49.20 42.03
C PRO A 85 -17.82 49.92 43.42
N PRO A 86 -16.71 50.11 44.21
CA PRO A 86 -15.77 49.19 44.90
C PRO A 86 -15.80 49.41 46.46
N PRO A 87 -14.91 48.83 47.31
CA PRO A 87 -13.60 49.45 47.58
C PRO A 87 -12.41 48.49 47.85
N THR A 88 -11.22 49.00 47.49
CA THR A 88 -9.89 48.94 48.15
C THR A 88 -9.58 47.78 49.11
N GLU A 89 -8.54 46.99 48.84
CA GLU A 89 -7.38 46.69 49.73
C GLU A 89 -6.20 46.05 48.93
N LEU A 90 -5.00 46.66 49.03
CA LEU A 90 -3.67 46.04 48.85
C LEU A 90 -3.27 45.41 50.20
N PRO A 91 -2.33 44.42 50.34
CA PRO A 91 -1.03 44.28 49.65
C PRO A 91 -0.68 42.81 49.28
N THR A 92 0.31 42.49 48.44
CA THR A 92 1.72 42.29 48.83
C THR A 92 2.44 41.70 47.61
N ALA A 93 3.65 42.18 47.35
CA ALA A 93 4.52 41.68 46.30
C ALA A 93 5.00 40.25 46.57
N GLU A 94 4.98 39.38 45.55
CA GLU A 94 6.02 38.37 45.40
C GLU A 94 6.48 38.29 43.95
N GLN A 95 7.78 38.13 43.83
CA GLN A 95 8.61 38.19 42.65
C GLN A 95 8.43 36.95 41.75
N ARG A 96 8.60 37.20 40.44
CA ARG A 96 9.40 36.38 39.52
C ARG A 96 8.79 35.07 39.01
N ALA A 97 8.28 35.14 37.79
CA ALA A 97 8.97 34.57 36.62
C ALA A 97 8.20 34.95 35.35
N SER A 98 8.87 35.62 34.40
CA SER A 98 8.41 35.60 33.02
C SER A 98 8.32 34.15 32.55
N PRO A 99 7.22 33.70 31.93
CA PRO A 99 7.28 32.48 31.17
C PRO A 99 8.13 32.80 29.93
N SER A 100 9.33 32.25 29.87
CA SER A 100 10.10 32.18 28.64
C SER A 100 9.20 31.62 27.53
N PRO A 101 9.33 32.10 26.28
CA PRO A 101 8.56 31.54 25.18
C PRO A 101 8.89 30.04 25.06
N PRO A 102 7.90 29.18 24.77
CA PRO A 102 8.17 27.76 24.62
C PRO A 102 9.21 27.60 23.52
N LEU A 103 10.33 26.96 23.88
CA LEU A 103 11.35 26.54 22.95
C LEU A 103 10.68 25.68 21.86
N PRO A 104 11.18 25.69 20.61
CA PRO A 104 10.63 24.86 19.55
C PRO A 104 10.45 23.44 20.06
N LEU A 105 9.23 22.93 19.87
CA LEU A 105 8.78 21.63 20.36
C LEU A 105 9.79 20.55 19.97
N SER A 106 10.73 20.24 20.88
CA SER A 106 11.60 19.09 20.74
C SER A 106 10.67 17.88 20.69
N LEU A 107 10.69 17.17 19.57
CA LEU A 107 9.92 15.94 19.43
C LEU A 107 10.38 14.96 20.51
N SER A 108 9.49 14.02 20.88
CA SER A 108 9.90 12.98 21.82
C SER A 108 11.07 12.21 21.20
N LEU A 109 12.07 11.88 22.03
CA LEU A 109 13.23 11.10 21.59
C LEU A 109 12.79 9.81 20.87
N GLU A 110 11.72 9.18 21.36
CA GLU A 110 11.13 7.97 20.79
C GLU A 110 10.53 8.19 19.39
N ASP A 111 9.76 9.27 19.17
CA ASP A 111 9.22 9.59 17.83
C ASP A 111 10.36 9.89 16.84
N SER A 112 11.43 10.54 17.30
CA SER A 112 12.63 10.87 16.52
C SER A 112 13.38 9.62 16.05
N GLU A 113 13.69 8.72 16.99
CA GLU A 113 14.36 7.45 16.69
C GLU A 113 13.52 6.58 15.73
N LEU A 114 12.20 6.53 15.95
CA LEU A 114 11.28 5.79 15.11
C LEU A 114 11.22 6.34 13.68
N LEU A 115 11.14 7.66 13.53
CA LEU A 115 11.15 8.33 12.24
C LEU A 115 12.47 8.12 11.51
N SER A 116 13.60 8.23 12.20
CA SER A 116 14.93 7.98 11.61
C SER A 116 15.05 6.53 11.09
N PHE A 117 14.65 5.56 11.90
CA PHE A 117 14.68 4.14 11.53
C PHE A 117 13.80 3.82 10.31
N TYR A 118 12.56 4.33 10.29
CA TYR A 118 11.64 4.07 9.19
C TYR A 118 11.91 4.93 7.94
N SER A 119 12.50 6.11 8.10
CA SER A 119 12.99 6.93 6.98
C SER A 119 14.03 6.16 6.17
N SER A 120 15.07 5.62 6.82
CA SER A 120 16.11 4.82 6.17
C SER A 120 15.54 3.60 5.43
N GLN A 121 14.64 2.85 6.08
CA GLN A 121 13.97 1.71 5.44
C GLN A 121 13.08 2.12 4.26
N SER A 122 12.37 3.26 4.37
CA SER A 122 11.51 3.75 3.31
C SER A 122 12.32 4.11 2.05
N LEU A 123 13.54 4.63 2.20
CA LEU A 123 14.43 4.89 1.07
C LEU A 123 14.91 3.59 0.43
N SER A 124 15.29 2.59 1.23
CA SER A 124 15.66 1.26 0.71
C SER A 124 14.51 0.62 -0.09
N HIS A 125 13.29 0.65 0.44
CA HIS A 125 12.11 0.11 -0.24
C HIS A 125 11.71 0.91 -1.48
N LEU A 126 11.94 2.23 -1.48
CA LEU A 126 11.74 3.06 -2.66
C LEU A 126 12.68 2.66 -3.81
N SER A 127 13.95 2.38 -3.52
CA SER A 127 14.89 1.87 -4.53
C SER A 127 14.44 0.53 -5.10
N CYS A 128 14.08 -0.44 -4.26
CA CYS A 128 13.55 -1.73 -4.73
C CYS A 128 12.25 -1.58 -5.54
N LEU A 129 11.42 -0.58 -5.21
CA LEU A 129 10.20 -0.29 -5.96
C LEU A 129 10.55 0.24 -7.35
N ALA A 130 11.54 1.13 -7.48
CA ALA A 130 12.02 1.63 -8.76
C ALA A 130 12.52 0.48 -9.67
N ASP A 131 13.28 -0.48 -9.12
CA ASP A 131 13.73 -1.66 -9.87
C ASP A 131 12.54 -2.50 -10.37
N SER A 132 11.51 -2.68 -9.53
CA SER A 132 10.30 -3.43 -9.90
C SER A 132 9.48 -2.71 -10.96
N ILE A 133 9.41 -1.38 -10.90
CA ILE A 133 8.75 -0.53 -11.91
C ILE A 133 9.49 -0.64 -13.25
N HIS A 134 10.80 -0.49 -13.24
CA HIS A 134 11.61 -0.62 -14.45
C HIS A 134 11.41 -2.00 -15.10
N ALA A 135 11.48 -3.08 -14.33
CA ALA A 135 11.25 -4.43 -14.84
C ALA A 135 9.83 -4.65 -15.40
N LEU A 136 8.81 -4.00 -14.82
CA LEU A 136 7.45 -4.01 -15.36
C LEU A 136 7.39 -3.26 -16.69
N PHE A 137 7.92 -2.04 -16.77
CA PHE A 137 7.89 -1.22 -17.98
C PHE A 137 8.67 -1.86 -19.13
N SER A 138 9.85 -2.42 -18.88
CA SER A 138 10.58 -3.17 -19.91
C SER A 138 9.78 -4.37 -20.46
N SER A 139 8.96 -5.03 -19.62
CA SER A 139 8.10 -6.12 -20.09
C SER A 139 6.94 -5.63 -20.96
N VAL A 140 6.42 -4.44 -20.66
CA VAL A 140 5.33 -3.80 -21.41
C VAL A 140 5.84 -3.28 -22.76
N GLU A 141 6.98 -2.58 -22.77
CA GLU A 141 7.66 -2.10 -23.97
C GLU A 141 8.09 -3.24 -24.90
N GLY A 142 8.49 -4.37 -24.33
CA GLY A 142 8.80 -5.60 -25.07
C GLY A 142 7.58 -6.41 -25.49
N ASN A 143 6.36 -5.84 -25.45
CA ASN A 143 5.09 -6.45 -25.80
C ASN A 143 4.89 -7.86 -25.19
N GLN A 144 5.35 -8.06 -23.96
CA GLN A 144 5.22 -9.36 -23.31
C GLN A 144 3.75 -9.66 -22.99
N PRO A 145 3.31 -10.93 -23.04
CA PRO A 145 1.93 -11.30 -22.76
C PRO A 145 1.58 -11.09 -21.27
N PRO A 146 0.28 -11.04 -20.91
CA PRO A 146 -0.20 -10.79 -19.55
C PRO A 146 0.49 -11.60 -18.46
N ARG A 147 0.78 -12.88 -18.69
CA ARG A 147 1.46 -13.73 -17.72
C ARG A 147 2.81 -13.15 -17.27
N ALA A 148 3.57 -12.53 -18.17
CA ALA A 148 4.89 -11.99 -17.89
C ALA A 148 4.81 -10.67 -17.12
N PHE A 149 4.09 -9.66 -17.64
CA PHE A 149 4.03 -8.36 -16.97
C PHE A 149 3.23 -8.42 -15.66
N VAL A 150 2.20 -9.27 -15.54
CA VAL A 150 1.49 -9.48 -14.27
C VAL A 150 2.41 -10.07 -13.20
N SER A 151 3.35 -10.95 -13.58
CA SER A 151 4.36 -11.47 -12.65
C SER A 151 5.24 -10.33 -12.09
N ARG A 152 5.68 -9.40 -12.95
CA ARG A 152 6.43 -8.21 -12.53
C ARG A 152 5.58 -7.26 -11.69
N GLY A 153 4.31 -7.07 -12.06
CA GLY A 153 3.34 -6.29 -11.28
C GLY A 153 3.14 -6.81 -9.86
N LYS A 154 3.16 -8.13 -9.64
CA LYS A 154 3.12 -8.71 -8.29
C LYS A 154 4.33 -8.31 -7.44
N SER A 155 5.53 -8.34 -8.02
CA SER A 155 6.75 -7.90 -7.33
C SER A 155 6.66 -6.42 -6.93
N LEU A 156 6.20 -5.58 -7.85
CA LEU A 156 5.94 -4.16 -7.60
C LEU A 156 4.96 -3.96 -6.44
N ILE A 157 3.84 -4.69 -6.43
CA ILE A 157 2.83 -4.61 -5.38
C ILE A 157 3.41 -4.97 -4.01
N VAL A 158 4.17 -6.07 -3.93
CA VAL A 158 4.80 -6.52 -2.68
C VAL A 158 5.76 -5.45 -2.13
N THR A 159 6.59 -4.85 -3.00
CA THR A 159 7.55 -3.84 -2.57
C THR A 159 6.86 -2.54 -2.15
N ALA A 160 5.87 -2.06 -2.90
CA ALA A 160 5.08 -0.88 -2.53
C ALA A 160 4.32 -1.07 -1.22
N HIS A 161 3.81 -2.28 -0.96
CA HIS A 161 3.10 -2.58 0.29
C HIS A 161 4.01 -2.47 1.53
N LYS A 162 5.33 -2.62 1.39
CA LYS A 162 6.26 -2.37 2.51
C LYS A 162 6.23 -0.90 2.95
N LEU A 163 6.15 0.03 2.01
CA LEU A 163 6.02 1.46 2.31
C LEU A 163 4.66 1.78 2.97
N VAL A 164 3.58 1.16 2.49
CA VAL A 164 2.24 1.27 3.14
C VAL A 164 2.31 0.76 4.57
N PHE A 165 2.94 -0.40 4.79
CA PHE A 165 3.12 -0.97 6.12
C PHE A 165 3.91 -0.07 7.07
N ILE A 166 4.94 0.62 6.58
CA ILE A 166 5.67 1.64 7.35
C ILE A 166 4.71 2.75 7.77
N GLY A 167 3.92 3.30 6.85
CA GLY A 167 2.93 4.34 7.13
C GLY A 167 1.91 3.92 8.18
N ASP A 168 1.38 2.70 8.07
CA ASP A 168 0.44 2.11 9.04
C ASP A 168 1.07 1.93 10.43
N THR A 169 2.33 1.51 10.47
CA THR A 169 3.06 1.27 11.72
C THR A 169 3.35 2.58 12.43
N LEU A 170 3.92 3.56 11.73
CA LEU A 170 4.14 4.90 12.26
C LEU A 170 2.83 5.57 12.71
N SER A 171 1.74 5.37 11.97
CA SER A 171 0.43 5.91 12.34
C SER A 171 -0.11 5.34 13.66
N ARG A 172 0.38 4.18 14.13
CA ARG A 172 0.01 3.60 15.43
C ARG A 172 1.01 3.92 16.54
N LEU A 173 2.27 4.10 16.21
CA LEU A 173 3.37 4.21 17.18
C LEU A 173 3.72 5.66 17.51
N LEU A 174 3.57 6.60 16.57
CA LEU A 174 3.91 8.00 16.82
C LEU A 174 2.98 8.59 17.90
N THR A 175 3.60 9.22 18.89
CA THR A 175 2.90 9.86 20.00
C THR A 175 2.31 11.20 19.59
N SER A 176 3.07 12.00 18.82
CA SER A 176 2.64 13.30 18.31
C SER A 176 1.45 13.19 17.34
N PRO A 177 0.31 13.85 17.62
CA PRO A 177 -0.87 13.79 16.75
C PRO A 177 -0.64 14.45 15.39
N ASP A 178 0.20 15.50 15.32
CA ASP A 178 0.53 16.18 14.06
C ASP A 178 1.35 15.28 13.14
N LEU A 179 2.42 14.65 13.68
CA LEU A 179 3.24 13.70 12.92
C LEU A 179 2.41 12.51 12.44
N ARG A 180 1.60 11.94 13.34
CA ARG A 180 0.67 10.85 13.02
C ARG A 180 -0.28 11.25 11.89
N GLY A 181 -0.90 12.43 11.96
CA GLY A 181 -1.81 12.94 10.91
C GLY A 181 -1.14 13.07 9.54
N LYS A 182 0.10 13.59 9.50
CA LYS A 182 0.90 13.71 8.25
C LYS A 182 1.20 12.34 7.65
N VAL A 183 1.67 11.40 8.47
CA VAL A 183 2.03 10.05 8.03
C VAL A 183 0.80 9.25 7.59
N THR A 184 -0.31 9.33 8.34
CA THR A 184 -1.57 8.68 7.97
C THR A 184 -2.08 9.18 6.62
N THR A 185 -2.05 10.50 6.39
CA THR A 185 -2.50 11.08 5.11
C THR A 185 -1.63 10.61 3.95
N ALA A 186 -0.30 10.65 4.11
CA ALA A 186 0.63 10.23 3.07
C ALA A 186 0.56 8.71 2.80
N GLY A 187 0.51 7.88 3.84
CA GLY A 187 0.32 6.43 3.73
C GLY A 187 -1.03 6.06 3.10
N GLY A 188 -2.09 6.80 3.40
CA GLY A 188 -3.41 6.65 2.77
C GLY A 188 -3.38 6.86 1.26
N ARG A 189 -2.71 7.92 0.78
CA ARG A 189 -2.52 8.16 -0.66
C ARG A 189 -1.75 7.03 -1.33
N LEU A 190 -0.69 6.55 -0.70
CA LEU A 190 0.08 5.42 -1.20
C LEU A 190 -0.78 4.15 -1.31
N CYS A 191 -1.58 3.86 -0.29
CA CYS A 191 -2.52 2.72 -0.30
C CYS A 191 -3.56 2.84 -1.41
N GLN A 192 -4.11 4.04 -1.64
CA GLN A 192 -5.05 4.29 -2.73
C GLN A 192 -4.41 4.09 -4.11
N ALA A 193 -3.22 4.67 -4.33
CA ALA A 193 -2.48 4.50 -5.58
C ALA A 193 -2.14 3.03 -5.85
N LEU A 194 -1.74 2.28 -4.82
CA LEU A 194 -1.45 0.85 -4.94
C LEU A 194 -2.70 0.05 -5.38
N LYS A 195 -3.88 0.36 -4.81
CA LYS A 195 -5.15 -0.25 -5.24
C LYS A 195 -5.46 0.09 -6.69
N ALA A 196 -5.23 1.33 -7.13
CA ALA A 196 -5.43 1.74 -8.51
C ALA A 196 -4.52 0.97 -9.47
N VAL A 197 -3.25 0.76 -9.11
CA VAL A 197 -2.32 -0.09 -9.90
C VAL A 197 -2.82 -1.52 -10.02
N VAL A 198 -3.35 -2.13 -8.95
CA VAL A 198 -3.91 -3.49 -9.00
C VAL A 198 -5.07 -3.56 -10.00
N VAL A 199 -5.99 -2.59 -9.94
CA VAL A 199 -7.14 -2.53 -10.84
C VAL A 199 -6.70 -2.32 -12.29
N ALA A 200 -5.80 -1.37 -12.54
CA ALA A 200 -5.33 -1.06 -13.89
C ALA A 200 -4.50 -2.22 -14.48
N THR A 201 -3.66 -2.89 -13.68
CA THR A 201 -2.91 -4.09 -14.11
C THR A 201 -3.84 -5.23 -14.51
N LYS A 202 -4.91 -5.44 -13.72
CA LYS A 202 -5.97 -6.39 -14.07
C LYS A 202 -6.65 -5.98 -15.39
N GLY A 203 -6.99 -4.70 -15.55
CA GLY A 203 -7.59 -4.17 -16.77
C GLY A 203 -6.71 -4.37 -18.00
N ALA A 204 -5.41 -4.07 -17.90
CA ALA A 204 -4.43 -4.28 -18.97
C ALA A 204 -4.33 -5.77 -19.37
N ALA A 205 -4.34 -6.67 -18.38
CA ALA A 205 -4.30 -8.11 -18.62
C ALA A 205 -5.58 -8.64 -19.29
N GLN A 206 -6.75 -8.18 -18.88
CA GLN A 206 -8.04 -8.64 -19.42
C GLN A 206 -8.30 -8.16 -20.85
N ASN A 207 -7.80 -6.98 -21.20
CA ASN A 207 -8.04 -6.36 -22.49
C ASN A 207 -6.85 -6.51 -23.46
N TYR A 208 -5.88 -7.37 -23.16
CA TYR A 208 -4.70 -7.54 -23.99
C TYR A 208 -5.07 -8.15 -25.36
N PRO A 209 -4.58 -7.61 -26.50
CA PRO A 209 -3.73 -6.42 -26.62
C PRO A 209 -4.55 -5.11 -26.71
N SER A 210 -4.39 -4.22 -25.73
CA SER A 210 -5.01 -2.88 -25.74
C SER A 210 -4.03 -1.83 -25.25
N VAL A 211 -3.60 -0.96 -26.17
CA VAL A 211 -2.67 0.14 -25.84
C VAL A 211 -3.26 1.10 -24.81
N PRO A 212 -4.54 1.54 -24.91
CA PRO A 212 -5.14 2.39 -23.89
C PRO A 212 -5.16 1.76 -22.49
N ALA A 213 -5.48 0.45 -22.39
CA ALA A 213 -5.51 -0.24 -21.10
C ALA A 213 -4.11 -0.38 -20.49
N THR A 214 -3.10 -0.61 -21.32
CA THR A 214 -1.69 -0.63 -20.90
C THR A 214 -1.20 0.75 -20.46
N GLN A 215 -1.57 1.81 -21.18
CA GLN A 215 -1.20 3.17 -20.82
C GLN A 215 -1.80 3.58 -19.47
N GLU A 216 -3.07 3.25 -19.24
CA GLU A 216 -3.74 3.46 -17.93
C GLU A 216 -2.97 2.78 -16.79
N MET A 217 -2.47 1.55 -16.99
CA MET A 217 -1.62 0.87 -16.01
C MET A 217 -0.30 1.61 -15.78
N VAL A 218 0.37 2.07 -16.84
CA VAL A 218 1.62 2.85 -16.75
C VAL A 218 1.39 4.15 -15.97
N ASP A 219 0.30 4.87 -16.25
CA ASP A 219 -0.04 6.12 -15.59
C ASP A 219 -0.30 5.91 -14.09
N ARG A 220 -1.03 4.86 -13.71
CA ARG A 220 -1.25 4.51 -12.29
C ARG A 220 0.04 4.10 -11.59
N VAL A 221 0.97 3.42 -12.28
CA VAL A 221 2.28 3.06 -11.71
C VAL A 221 3.16 4.30 -11.51
N ALA A 222 3.13 5.26 -12.44
CA ALA A 222 3.83 6.53 -12.30
C ALA A 222 3.29 7.33 -11.10
N GLU A 223 1.97 7.39 -10.94
CA GLU A 223 1.32 8.01 -9.78
C GLU A 223 1.75 7.33 -8.46
N LEU A 224 1.76 6.00 -8.40
CA LEU A 224 2.26 5.26 -7.24
C LEU A 224 3.71 5.63 -6.90
N SER A 225 4.57 5.74 -7.91
CA SER A 225 5.98 6.14 -7.74
C SER A 225 6.10 7.53 -7.11
N GLN A 226 5.30 8.49 -7.58
CA GLN A 226 5.27 9.85 -7.02
C GLN A 226 4.83 9.87 -5.56
N HIS A 227 3.76 9.14 -5.21
CA HIS A 227 3.31 9.04 -3.82
C HIS A 227 4.33 8.33 -2.92
N ALA A 228 5.01 7.29 -3.43
CA ALA A 228 6.07 6.59 -2.72
C ALA A 228 7.28 7.50 -2.44
N ALA A 229 7.77 8.21 -3.46
CA ALA A 229 8.85 9.18 -3.30
C ALA A 229 8.47 10.32 -2.36
N GLY A 230 7.25 10.84 -2.48
CA GLY A 230 6.71 11.87 -1.59
C GLY A 230 6.59 11.40 -0.13
N PHE A 231 6.20 10.14 0.08
CA PHE A 231 6.13 9.52 1.40
C PHE A 231 7.52 9.38 2.03
N SER A 232 8.49 8.78 1.32
CA SER A 232 9.86 8.62 1.85
C SER A 232 10.52 9.98 2.11
N GLY A 233 10.35 10.96 1.22
CA GLY A 233 10.84 12.32 1.41
C GLY A 233 10.17 13.07 2.56
N LEU A 234 8.89 12.78 2.86
CA LEU A 234 8.22 13.28 4.06
C LEU A 234 8.87 12.70 5.31
N LEU A 235 9.06 11.38 5.39
CA LEU A 235 9.67 10.74 6.55
C LEU A 235 11.09 11.26 6.81
N GLN A 236 11.87 11.50 5.76
CA GLN A 236 13.18 12.11 5.86
C GLN A 236 13.14 13.49 6.50
N ARG A 237 12.28 14.39 5.99
CA ARG A 237 12.15 15.73 6.57
C ARG A 237 11.64 15.70 8.01
N LEU A 238 10.71 14.81 8.33
CA LEU A 238 10.23 14.68 9.70
C LEU A 238 11.37 14.20 10.62
N ALA A 239 12.18 13.24 10.21
CA ALA A 239 13.32 12.75 10.97
C ALA A 239 14.41 13.82 11.17
N GLU A 240 14.63 14.72 10.21
CA GLU A 240 15.62 15.82 10.31
C GLU A 240 15.20 16.94 11.26
N ILE A 241 13.90 17.10 11.50
CA ILE A 241 13.33 18.11 12.41
C ILE A 241 13.12 17.52 13.83
N SER A 242 13.32 16.21 13.99
CA SER A 242 13.14 15.47 15.24
C SER A 242 14.38 15.40 16.11
#